data_AF-A0A7W7S2V1-F1
#
_entry.id   AF-A0A7W7S2V1-F1
#
_cell.length_a   1.000
_cell.length_b   1.000
_cell.length_c   1.000
_cell.angle_alpha   90.00
_cell.angle_beta   90.00
_cell.angle_gamma   90.00
#
_symmetry.space_group_name_H-M   'P 1'
#
loop_
_entity.id
_entity.type
_entity.pdbx_description
1 polymer ?
#
loop_
_entity_poly.entity_id
_entity_poly.type
_entity_poly.pdbx_seq_one_letter_code
_entity_poly.pdbx_strand_id
1 'polypeptide(L)'
;MSADPDEVIGSVFDQAEARDPAHVRTWVVLVDGARHQLDLVHAEAERRGVRINVVIDVIHVMEYPWKAAWCLHTGGDPAAEDWVATHGLAVLAGHVEDAVVAIDAQAGAVGLARDRRGGVDAAVRYLRGNAAFLRYDEALASGWPIATGVIEGACVPSMATGCHAGCPRSRPHL
;
A
#
# COMPACT_ATOMS: atom_id res chain seq x y z
N MET A 1 0.77 22.45 -19.45
CA MET A 1 -0.34 21.56 -19.86
C MET A 1 -0.20 20.34 -18.97
N SER A 2 -1.02 20.21 -17.93
CA SER A 2 -1.03 19.00 -17.10
C SER A 2 -1.49 17.87 -18.01
N ALA A 3 -0.72 16.79 -18.14
CA ALA A 3 -1.20 15.58 -18.80
C ALA A 3 -2.42 15.07 -18.02
N ASP A 4 -3.41 14.52 -18.74
CA ASP A 4 -4.56 13.85 -18.14
C ASP A 4 -4.05 12.62 -17.35
N PRO A 5 -4.50 12.35 -16.10
CA PRO A 5 -4.12 11.14 -15.36
C PRO A 5 -4.21 9.85 -16.19
N ASP A 6 -5.20 9.75 -17.08
CA ASP A 6 -5.39 8.61 -17.98
C ASP A 6 -4.22 8.47 -18.98
N GLU A 7 -3.76 9.58 -19.56
CA GLU A 7 -2.63 9.61 -20.48
C GLU A 7 -1.32 9.24 -19.78
N VAL A 8 -1.14 9.70 -18.54
CA VAL A 8 0.04 9.36 -17.73
C VAL A 8 0.07 7.87 -17.42
N ILE A 9 -1.06 7.30 -16.98
CA ILE A 9 -1.17 5.86 -16.68
C ILE A 9 -0.90 5.04 -17.95
N GLY A 10 -1.52 5.41 -19.08
CA GLY A 10 -1.28 4.73 -20.36
C GLY A 10 0.21 4.73 -20.75
N SER A 11 0.88 5.88 -20.64
CA SER A 11 2.32 6.03 -20.93
C SER A 11 3.20 5.17 -20.01
N VAL A 12 2.84 5.05 -18.73
CA VAL A 12 3.56 4.19 -17.78
C VAL A 12 3.42 2.71 -18.15
N PHE A 13 2.23 2.26 -18.55
CA PHE A 13 2.04 0.90 -19.05
C PHE A 13 2.76 0.65 -20.39
N ASP A 14 2.82 1.64 -21.29
CA ASP A 14 3.60 1.54 -22.52
C ASP A 14 5.10 1.33 -22.23
N GLN A 15 5.63 2.03 -21.23
CA GLN A 15 7.02 1.85 -20.80
C GLN A 15 7.26 0.48 -20.16
N ALA A 16 6.31 -0.02 -19.36
CA ALA A 16 6.39 -1.36 -18.76
C ALA A 16 6.37 -2.45 -19.84
N GLU A 17 5.44 -2.33 -20.80
CA GLU A 17 5.33 -3.23 -21.96
C GLU A 17 6.62 -3.27 -22.79
N ALA A 18 7.17 -2.10 -23.11
CA ALA A 18 8.40 -2.01 -23.89
C ALA A 18 9.60 -2.66 -23.17
N ARG A 19 9.62 -2.67 -21.84
CA ARG A 19 10.67 -3.29 -21.02
C ARG A 19 10.47 -4.78 -20.82
N ASP A 20 9.23 -5.26 -20.85
CA ASP A 20 8.86 -6.67 -20.66
C ASP A 20 7.79 -7.16 -21.67
N PRO A 21 8.09 -7.22 -22.99
CA PRO A 21 7.08 -7.51 -24.01
C PRO A 21 6.52 -8.95 -23.96
N ALA A 22 7.17 -9.83 -23.19
CA ALA A 22 6.77 -11.22 -23.01
C ALA A 22 6.03 -11.45 -21.69
N HIS A 23 5.81 -10.40 -20.89
CA HIS A 23 5.16 -10.44 -19.57
C HIS A 23 5.72 -11.53 -18.64
N VAL A 24 7.05 -11.71 -18.66
CA VAL A 24 7.71 -12.72 -17.82
C VAL A 24 8.06 -12.18 -16.44
N ARG A 25 7.99 -10.87 -16.23
CA ARG A 25 8.25 -10.24 -14.93
C ARG A 25 6.97 -10.02 -14.14
N THR A 26 7.13 -9.89 -12.82
CA THR A 26 6.05 -9.42 -11.94
C THR A 26 5.94 -7.91 -12.07
N TRP A 27 4.77 -7.42 -12.45
CA TRP A 27 4.51 -5.99 -12.53
C TRP A 27 3.96 -5.50 -11.20
N VAL A 28 4.61 -4.48 -10.64
CA VAL A 28 4.21 -3.82 -9.40
C VAL A 28 3.91 -2.36 -9.71
N VAL A 29 2.74 -1.89 -9.28
CA VAL A 29 2.30 -0.51 -9.42
C VAL A 29 2.25 0.10 -8.03
N LEU A 30 3.05 1.16 -7.82
CA LEU A 30 3.11 1.91 -6.57
C LEU A 30 2.33 3.22 -6.75
N VAL A 31 1.32 3.44 -5.91
CA VAL A 31 0.38 4.58 -6.02
C VAL A 31 0.08 5.19 -4.66
N ASP A 32 -0.48 6.39 -4.60
CA ASP A 32 -0.86 7.04 -3.34
C ASP A 32 -2.16 6.47 -2.73
N GLY A 33 -2.91 5.65 -3.46
CA GLY A 33 -4.16 5.05 -2.99
C GLY A 33 -5.39 5.93 -3.19
N ALA A 34 -5.31 6.99 -4.00
CA ALA A 34 -6.48 7.69 -4.50
C ALA A 34 -7.36 6.72 -5.30
N ARG A 35 -8.64 6.58 -4.90
CA ARG A 35 -9.56 5.61 -5.50
C ARG A 35 -9.67 5.73 -7.02
N HIS A 36 -9.71 6.96 -7.52
CA HIS A 36 -9.74 7.20 -8.96
C HIS A 36 -8.47 6.68 -9.66
N GLN A 37 -7.29 6.88 -9.07
CA GLN A 37 -6.03 6.36 -9.62
C GLN A 37 -6.02 4.82 -9.63
N LEU A 38 -6.52 4.19 -8.57
CA LEU A 38 -6.67 2.73 -8.50
C LEU A 38 -7.60 2.20 -9.60
N ASP A 39 -8.76 2.85 -9.78
CA ASP A 39 -9.74 2.47 -10.81
C ASP A 39 -9.11 2.55 -12.22
N LEU A 40 -8.36 3.61 -12.50
CA LEU A 40 -7.68 3.80 -13.79
C LEU A 40 -6.56 2.78 -14.02
N VAL A 41 -5.74 2.50 -13.00
CA VAL A 41 -4.67 1.50 -13.07
C VAL A 41 -5.24 0.10 -13.35
N HIS A 42 -6.34 -0.25 -12.68
CA HIS A 42 -7.01 -1.53 -12.90
C HIS A 42 -7.65 -1.61 -14.29
N ALA A 43 -8.36 -0.56 -14.71
CA ALA A 43 -8.97 -0.50 -16.05
C ALA A 43 -7.90 -0.64 -17.16
N GLU A 44 -6.75 -0.01 -17.00
CA GLU A 44 -5.66 -0.10 -17.97
C GLU A 44 -5.00 -1.49 -18.00
N ALA A 45 -4.81 -2.11 -16.83
CA ALA A 45 -4.31 -3.48 -16.75
C ALA A 45 -5.26 -4.48 -17.41
N GLU A 46 -6.57 -4.33 -17.17
CA GLU A 46 -7.61 -5.14 -17.81
C GLU A 46 -7.64 -4.94 -19.32
N ARG A 47 -7.56 -3.69 -19.79
CA ARG A 47 -7.54 -3.35 -21.22
C ARG A 47 -6.37 -4.00 -21.95
N ARG A 48 -5.22 -4.15 -21.28
CA ARG A 48 -4.00 -4.75 -21.84
C ARG A 48 -3.86 -6.26 -21.56
N GLY A 49 -4.74 -6.83 -20.74
CA GLY A 49 -4.67 -8.24 -20.35
C GLY A 49 -3.45 -8.59 -19.48
N VAL A 50 -2.88 -7.61 -18.77
CA VAL A 50 -1.69 -7.80 -17.93
C VAL A 50 -2.08 -7.96 -16.47
N ARG A 51 -1.32 -8.80 -15.74
CA ARG A 51 -1.48 -8.94 -14.29
C ARG A 51 -0.57 -7.94 -13.58
N ILE A 52 -1.15 -7.16 -12.69
CA ILE A 52 -0.43 -6.21 -11.84
C ILE A 52 -0.60 -6.55 -10.36
N ASN A 53 0.37 -6.14 -9.55
CA ASN A 53 0.28 -6.12 -8.09
C ASN A 53 0.32 -4.65 -7.66
N VAL A 54 -0.67 -4.21 -6.89
CA VAL A 54 -0.77 -2.82 -6.48
C VAL A 54 -0.33 -2.70 -5.02
N VAL A 55 0.56 -1.75 -4.76
CA VAL A 55 1.02 -1.38 -3.41
C VAL A 55 0.75 0.10 -3.23
N ILE A 56 0.17 0.48 -2.10
CA ILE A 56 0.03 1.90 -1.75
C ILE A 56 1.30 2.40 -1.10
N ASP A 57 1.73 3.60 -1.44
CA ASP A 57 2.88 4.28 -0.87
C ASP A 57 2.72 4.48 0.64
N VAL A 58 3.63 3.88 1.40
CA VAL A 58 3.65 3.98 2.86
C VAL A 58 3.76 5.43 3.34
N ILE A 59 4.43 6.32 2.61
CA ILE A 59 4.54 7.75 2.97
C ILE A 59 3.14 8.37 2.99
N HIS A 60 2.30 8.04 1.99
CA HIS A 60 0.92 8.52 1.96
C HIS A 60 0.06 7.89 3.06
N VAL A 61 0.27 6.60 3.34
CA VAL A 61 -0.45 5.91 4.43
C VAL A 61 -0.13 6.55 5.78
N MET A 62 1.13 6.92 6.04
CA MET A 62 1.55 7.50 7.31
C MET A 62 0.87 8.84 7.63
N GLU A 63 0.33 9.56 6.65
CA GLU A 63 -0.48 10.76 6.91
C GLU A 63 -1.74 10.45 7.72
N TYR A 64 -2.29 9.24 7.63
CA TYR A 64 -3.54 8.87 8.28
C TYR A 64 -3.38 8.58 9.77
N PRO A 65 -2.40 7.77 10.21
CA PRO A 65 -2.02 7.72 11.62
C PRO A 65 -1.72 9.11 12.18
N TRP A 66 -1.02 9.99 11.46
CA TRP A 66 -0.80 11.37 11.91
C TRP A 66 -2.11 12.16 12.10
N LYS A 67 -3.04 12.10 11.14
CA LYS A 67 -4.38 12.71 11.27
C LYS A 67 -5.11 12.21 12.52
N ALA A 68 -5.04 10.91 12.81
CA ALA A 68 -5.64 10.33 14.02
C ALA A 68 -4.91 10.76 15.30
N ALA A 69 -3.58 10.83 15.29
CA ALA A 69 -2.79 11.24 16.44
C ALA A 69 -3.12 12.67 16.88
N TRP A 70 -3.33 13.60 15.92
CA TRP A 70 -3.74 14.97 16.23
C TRP A 70 -5.13 15.11 16.86
N CYS A 71 -5.96 14.07 16.79
CA CYS A 71 -7.22 14.01 17.53
C CYS A 71 -7.04 13.52 18.97
N LEU A 72 -5.94 12.82 19.27
CA LEU A 72 -5.70 12.11 20.53
C LEU A 72 -4.63 12.79 21.41
N HIS A 73 -3.74 13.56 20.79
CA HIS A 73 -2.58 14.18 21.43
C HIS A 73 -2.58 15.71 21.26
N THR A 74 -1.97 16.42 22.21
CA THR A 74 -1.71 17.86 22.08
C THR A 74 -0.50 18.11 21.18
N GLY A 75 -0.46 19.27 20.51
CA GLY A 75 0.68 19.63 19.66
C GLY A 75 2.01 19.62 20.43
N GLY A 76 3.02 18.96 19.87
CA GLY A 76 4.35 18.82 20.48
C GLY A 76 4.47 17.73 21.57
N ASP A 77 3.43 16.91 21.78
CA ASP A 77 3.49 15.74 22.65
C ASP A 77 4.39 14.65 22.02
N PRO A 78 5.53 14.29 22.63
CA PRO A 78 6.40 13.23 22.12
C PRO A 78 5.70 11.87 22.03
N ALA A 79 4.67 11.63 22.86
CA ALA A 79 3.91 10.38 22.79
C ALA A 79 3.13 10.22 21.47
N ALA A 80 2.88 11.31 20.73
CA ALA A 80 2.24 11.25 19.42
C ALA A 80 3.13 10.53 18.39
N GLU A 81 4.45 10.76 18.42
CA GLU A 81 5.41 10.10 17.53
C GLU A 81 5.47 8.59 17.80
N ASP A 82 5.60 8.19 19.07
CA ASP A 82 5.60 6.77 19.47
C ASP A 82 4.29 6.07 19.11
N TRP A 83 3.17 6.79 19.27
CA TRP A 83 1.85 6.29 18.91
C TRP A 83 1.73 6.05 17.40
N VAL A 84 2.16 7.03 16.58
CA VAL A 84 2.16 6.90 15.11
C VAL A 84 3.10 5.78 14.67
N ALA A 85 4.29 5.69 15.26
CA ALA A 85 5.25 4.62 14.97
C ALA A 85 4.66 3.24 15.28
N THR A 86 3.96 3.09 16.41
CA THR A 86 3.32 1.83 16.82
C THR A 86 2.30 1.36 15.78
N HIS A 87 1.38 2.23 15.36
CA HIS A 87 0.37 1.87 14.36
C HIS A 87 0.95 1.71 12.95
N GLY A 88 1.94 2.53 12.59
CA GLY A 88 2.67 2.41 11.33
C GLY A 88 3.40 1.06 11.22
N LEU A 89 4.07 0.62 12.29
CA LEU A 89 4.71 -0.70 12.35
C LEU A 89 3.71 -1.85 12.26
N ALA A 90 2.55 -1.73 12.92
CA ALA A 90 1.48 -2.73 12.78
C ALA A 90 1.00 -2.85 11.33
N VAL A 91 0.77 -1.73 10.66
CA VAL A 91 0.39 -1.70 9.23
C VAL A 91 1.50 -2.31 8.36
N LEU A 92 2.77 -1.95 8.58
CA LEU A 92 3.92 -2.52 7.87
C LEU A 92 4.06 -4.04 8.06
N ALA A 93 3.65 -4.55 9.22
CA ALA A 93 3.62 -5.97 9.53
C ALA A 93 2.38 -6.70 8.96
N GLY A 94 1.52 -6.01 8.20
CA GLY A 94 0.29 -6.59 7.62
C GLY A 94 -0.91 -6.60 8.58
N HIS A 95 -0.80 -6.01 9.77
CA HIS A 95 -1.83 -5.99 10.81
C HIS A 95 -2.76 -4.77 10.68
N VAL A 96 -3.25 -4.51 9.47
CA VAL A 96 -4.06 -3.32 9.15
C VAL A 96 -5.36 -3.29 9.96
N GLU A 97 -6.08 -4.40 10.06
CA GLU A 97 -7.33 -4.45 10.84
C GLU A 97 -7.09 -4.29 12.34
N ASP A 98 -5.99 -4.83 12.87
CA ASP A 98 -5.63 -4.65 14.28
C ASP A 98 -5.31 -3.18 14.59
N ALA A 99 -4.57 -2.51 13.70
CA ALA A 99 -4.31 -1.08 13.80
C ALA A 99 -5.62 -0.27 13.75
N VAL A 100 -6.52 -0.59 12.82
CA VAL A 100 -7.85 0.06 12.72
C VAL A 100 -8.65 -0.10 14.01
N VAL A 101 -8.73 -1.32 14.55
CA VAL A 101 -9.46 -1.61 15.79
C VAL A 101 -8.83 -0.86 16.97
N ALA A 102 -7.50 -0.84 17.07
CA ALA A 102 -6.79 -0.16 18.15
C ALA A 102 -7.01 1.37 18.10
N ILE A 103 -6.92 1.99 16.93
CA ILE A 103 -7.18 3.42 16.72
C ILE A 103 -8.62 3.78 17.12
N ASP A 104 -9.60 2.99 16.65
CA ASP A 104 -11.03 3.22 16.93
C ASP A 104 -11.35 3.08 18.43
N ALA A 105 -10.78 2.05 19.08
CA ALA A 105 -10.95 1.78 20.50
C ALA A 105 -10.32 2.87 21.38
N GLN A 106 -9.13 3.38 21.03
CA GLN A 106 -8.48 4.46 21.77
C GLN A 106 -9.30 5.75 21.73
N ALA A 107 -9.85 6.11 20.56
CA ALA A 107 -10.75 7.25 20.45
C ALA A 107 -12.02 7.09 21.30
N GLY A 108 -12.55 5.86 21.40
CA GLY A 108 -13.66 5.55 22.30
C GLY A 108 -13.29 5.67 23.78
N ALA A 109 -12.12 5.15 24.16
CA ALA A 109 -11.64 5.14 25.56
C ALA A 109 -11.43 6.56 26.12
N VAL A 110 -10.95 7.50 25.31
CA VAL A 110 -10.80 8.91 25.72
C VAL A 110 -12.10 9.72 25.61
N GLY A 111 -13.20 9.09 25.18
CA GLY A 111 -14.49 9.75 25.01
C GLY A 111 -14.46 10.87 23.97
N LEU A 112 -13.74 10.67 22.86
CA LEU A 112 -13.55 11.71 21.86
C LEU A 112 -14.90 12.10 21.23
N ALA A 113 -15.28 13.37 21.38
CA ALA A 113 -16.49 13.91 20.81
C ALA A 113 -16.45 13.83 19.27
N ARG A 114 -17.63 13.65 18.65
CA ARG A 114 -17.78 13.37 17.21
C ARG A 114 -17.17 14.47 16.33
N ASP A 115 -17.29 15.73 16.72
CA ASP A 115 -16.73 16.89 16.04
C ASP A 115 -15.19 16.94 16.09
N ARG A 116 -14.57 16.25 17.05
CA ARG A 116 -13.11 16.14 17.20
C ARG A 116 -12.53 14.85 16.63
N ARG A 117 -13.37 13.92 16.17
CA ARG A 117 -12.98 12.58 15.68
C ARG A 117 -12.57 12.53 14.20
N GLY A 118 -12.65 13.64 13.47
CA GLY A 118 -12.49 13.65 12.02
C GLY A 118 -11.21 12.98 11.49
N GLY A 119 -10.07 13.16 12.16
CA GLY A 119 -8.81 12.52 11.78
C GLY A 119 -8.80 11.00 12.03
N VAL A 120 -9.35 10.56 13.16
CA VAL A 120 -9.55 9.14 13.49
C VAL A 120 -10.47 8.46 12.46
N ASP A 121 -11.62 9.08 12.16
CA ASP A 121 -12.59 8.55 11.20
C ASP A 121 -11.99 8.44 9.79
N ALA A 122 -11.18 9.44 9.41
CA ALA A 122 -10.46 9.41 8.14
C ALA A 122 -9.44 8.26 8.09
N ALA A 123 -8.68 8.05 9.16
CA ALA A 123 -7.69 6.99 9.23
C ALA A 123 -8.33 5.60 9.18
N VAL A 124 -9.34 5.35 10.01
CA VAL A 124 -10.10 4.08 10.02
C VAL A 124 -10.69 3.77 8.65
N ARG A 125 -11.35 4.76 8.02
CA ARG A 125 -11.96 4.58 6.70
C ARG A 125 -10.92 4.30 5.63
N TYR A 126 -9.81 5.03 5.62
CA TYR A 126 -8.78 4.89 4.61
C TYR A 126 -8.05 3.55 4.73
N LEU A 127 -7.60 3.18 5.93
CA LEU A 127 -6.88 1.92 6.15
C LEU A 127 -7.75 0.71 5.80
N ARG A 128 -8.99 0.66 6.31
CA ARG A 128 -9.92 -0.44 6.01
C ARG A 128 -10.30 -0.49 4.53
N GLY A 129 -10.56 0.67 3.92
CA GLY A 129 -10.94 0.75 2.50
C GLY A 129 -9.83 0.30 1.54
N ASN A 130 -8.58 0.35 1.99
CA ASN A 130 -7.41 0.02 1.19
C ASN A 130 -6.67 -1.24 1.68
N ALA A 131 -7.20 -1.99 2.65
CA ALA A 131 -6.50 -3.10 3.29
C ALA A 131 -5.90 -4.13 2.31
N ALA A 132 -6.55 -4.36 1.17
CA ALA A 132 -6.07 -5.25 0.11
C ALA A 132 -4.76 -4.78 -0.54
N PHE A 133 -4.46 -3.48 -0.53
CA PHE A 133 -3.27 -2.85 -1.12
C PHE A 133 -2.21 -2.48 -0.08
N LEU A 134 -2.49 -2.73 1.21
CA LEU A 134 -1.63 -2.44 2.35
C LEU A 134 -0.92 -3.71 2.88
N ARG A 135 -0.79 -4.73 2.04
CA ARG A 135 -0.11 -6.00 2.36
C ARG A 135 1.41 -5.84 2.30
N TYR A 136 1.93 -4.96 3.13
CA TYR A 136 3.35 -4.64 3.20
C TYR A 136 4.21 -5.83 3.64
N ASP A 137 3.64 -6.73 4.44
CA ASP A 137 4.22 -8.02 4.80
C ASP A 137 4.59 -8.84 3.54
N GLU A 138 3.65 -8.96 2.60
CA GLU A 138 3.84 -9.68 1.34
C GLU A 138 4.76 -8.93 0.37
N ALA A 139 4.61 -7.60 0.29
CA ALA A 139 5.43 -6.75 -0.57
C ALA A 139 6.91 -6.80 -0.14
N LEU A 140 7.20 -6.65 1.15
CA LEU A 140 8.54 -6.71 1.71
C LEU A 140 9.16 -8.10 1.54
N ALA A 141 8.40 -9.16 1.81
CA ALA A 141 8.86 -10.54 1.61
C ALA A 141 9.20 -10.84 0.13
N SER A 142 8.50 -10.18 -0.80
CA SER A 142 8.70 -10.31 -2.25
C SER A 142 9.75 -9.35 -2.83
N GLY A 143 10.32 -8.46 -2.01
CA GLY A 143 11.26 -7.43 -2.45
C GLY A 143 10.62 -6.33 -3.30
N TRP A 144 9.32 -6.10 -3.16
CA TRP A 144 8.59 -5.07 -3.88
C TRP A 144 8.80 -3.69 -3.24
N PRO A 145 8.78 -2.61 -4.03
CA PRO A 145 8.82 -1.26 -3.47
C PRO A 145 7.57 -0.96 -2.63
N ILE A 146 7.75 -0.25 -1.52
CA ILE A 146 6.64 0.16 -0.63
C ILE A 146 6.54 1.69 -0.43
N ALA A 147 7.52 2.44 -0.93
CA ALA A 147 7.60 3.88 -0.78
C ALA A 147 8.16 4.51 -2.07
N THR A 148 7.59 5.62 -2.52
CA THR A 148 8.24 6.46 -3.53
C THR A 148 9.36 7.21 -2.81
N GLY A 149 10.61 6.97 -3.22
CA GLY A 149 11.68 7.89 -2.85
C GLY A 149 11.50 9.24 -3.57
N VAL A 150 12.55 10.06 -3.64
CA VAL A 150 12.68 11.27 -4.48
C VAL A 150 12.66 10.93 -5.99
N ILE A 151 11.90 9.91 -6.40
CA ILE A 151 11.71 9.47 -7.77
C ILE A 151 10.21 9.41 -8.01
N GLU A 152 9.67 10.57 -8.36
CA GLU A 152 8.39 10.67 -9.06
C GLU A 152 8.47 9.85 -10.36
N GLY A 153 7.61 8.85 -10.51
CA GLY A 153 7.25 8.30 -11.83
C GLY A 153 8.10 7.17 -12.40
N ALA A 154 8.32 6.07 -11.67
CA ALA A 154 8.81 4.85 -12.30
C ALA A 154 8.08 3.59 -11.81
N CYS A 155 7.45 2.86 -12.73
CA CYS A 155 7.27 1.42 -12.58
C CYS A 155 8.67 0.80 -12.49
N VAL A 156 9.02 0.28 -11.31
CA VAL A 156 10.27 -0.45 -11.10
C VAL A 156 10.00 -1.94 -11.35
N PRO A 157 10.67 -2.58 -12.32
CA PRO A 157 10.64 -4.03 -12.42
C PRO A 157 11.33 -4.61 -11.19
N SER A 158 10.58 -5.23 -10.28
CA SER A 158 11.15 -6.05 -9.21
C SER A 158 11.49 -7.43 -9.77
N MET A 159 12.77 -7.79 -9.79
CA MET A 159 13.21 -9.17 -10.06
C MET A 159 13.14 -9.97 -8.76
N ALA A 160 12.03 -10.65 -8.50
CA ALA A 160 11.99 -11.71 -7.49
C ALA A 160 12.45 -13.01 -8.15
N THR A 161 13.72 -13.37 -7.98
CA THR A 161 14.25 -14.68 -8.41
C THR A 161 13.81 -15.75 -7.41
N GLY A 162 12.53 -16.10 -7.42
CA GLY A 162 11.99 -17.20 -6.63
C GLY A 162 12.17 -18.53 -7.36
N CYS A 163 13.33 -19.17 -7.22
CA CYS A 163 13.49 -20.58 -7.58
C CYS A 163 12.62 -21.44 -6.64
N HIS A 164 11.44 -21.86 -7.09
CA HIS A 164 10.74 -23.01 -6.52
C HIS A 164 10.93 -24.22 -7.44
N ALA A 165 12.00 -24.97 -7.19
CA ALA A 165 12.22 -26.28 -7.78
C ALA A 165 11.23 -27.28 -7.17
N GLY A 166 10.05 -27.38 -7.75
CA GLY A 166 9.12 -28.49 -7.50
C GLY A 166 9.45 -29.67 -8.42
N CYS A 167 10.31 -30.59 -7.97
CA CYS A 167 10.52 -31.87 -8.65
C CYS A 167 9.63 -32.96 -8.02
N PRO A 168 8.83 -33.72 -8.79
CA PRO A 168 7.93 -34.73 -8.25
C PRO A 168 8.61 -36.09 -8.03
N ARG A 169 8.35 -36.65 -6.84
CA ARG A 169 8.29 -38.06 -6.41
C ARG A 169 9.21 -39.11 -7.08
N SER A 170 9.95 -39.82 -6.22
CA SER A 170 10.04 -41.29 -6.27
C SER A 170 10.48 -41.88 -4.93
N ARG A 171 9.63 -42.73 -4.35
CA ARG A 171 10.05 -43.77 -3.36
C ARG A 171 10.95 -44.78 -4.08
N PRO A 172 11.81 -45.49 -3.34
CA PRO A 172 11.65 -46.94 -3.38
C PRO A 172 11.74 -47.62 -2.01
N HIS A 173 11.19 -48.82 -2.01
CA HIS A 173 11.21 -49.83 -0.97
C HIS A 173 12.64 -50.20 -0.54
N LEU A 174 12.83 -50.40 0.77
CA LEU A 174 13.14 -51.67 1.42
C LEU A 174 12.88 -51.53 2.92
#